data_AF-A0A7J9RGD9-F1
#
_entry.id   AF-A0A7J9RGD9-F1
#
_cell.length_a   1.000
_cell.length_b   1.000
_cell.length_c   1.000
_cell.angle_alpha   90.00
_cell.angle_beta   90.00
_cell.angle_gamma   90.00
#
_symmetry.space_group_name_H-M   'P 1'
#
loop_
_entity.id
_entity.type
_entity.pdbx_description
1 polymer ?
#
loop_
_entity_poly.entity_id
_entity_poly.type
_entity_poly.pdbx_seq_one_letter_code
_entity_poly.pdbx_strand_id
1 'polypeptide(L)'
;MQRNGLESRTRDRKVGRWIGGISFFFLVSFFLAPALADSGTIVELSGRANMLDYHNSDNDANFTWTELNFYSASIYAFGDLNCHNKHERSWTINGNQMPVCVRDVGIFAGLALGGFVYSRRGVNRWTVRDTFLSILPDETLQPIYTSNRRTLVFVAIGLLCVVPLALDGFTQLLTDRESTAFLRLVTGIPFGLGLGLFFAAAYSARPAKFNGPGQVRLPGNVRFQRPPQEEE
;
A
#
# COMPACT_ATOMS: atom_id res chain seq x y z
N MET A 1 -22.68 -15.18 -13.16
CA MET A 1 -21.25 -15.51 -13.03
C MET A 1 -20.40 -14.28 -13.25
N GLN A 2 -19.30 -14.13 -12.52
CA GLN A 2 -18.31 -13.07 -12.65
C GLN A 2 -17.29 -13.39 -13.76
N ARG A 3 -16.48 -12.40 -14.12
CA ARG A 3 -15.43 -12.50 -15.17
C ARG A 3 -14.28 -13.47 -14.88
N ASN A 4 -14.22 -14.04 -13.68
CA ASN A 4 -13.28 -15.11 -13.30
C ASN A 4 -13.93 -16.51 -13.30
N GLY A 5 -15.23 -16.61 -13.58
CA GLY A 5 -15.97 -17.87 -13.56
C GLY A 5 -16.61 -18.23 -12.21
N LEU A 6 -16.41 -17.43 -11.15
CA LEU A 6 -17.08 -17.62 -9.86
C LEU A 6 -18.48 -16.99 -9.88
N GLU A 7 -19.35 -17.40 -8.95
CA GLU A 7 -20.70 -16.85 -8.82
C GLU A 7 -20.67 -15.38 -8.35
N SER A 8 -19.75 -15.07 -7.43
CA SER A 8 -19.66 -13.76 -6.79
C SER A 8 -18.22 -13.32 -6.51
N ARG A 9 -18.02 -12.00 -6.43
CA ARG A 9 -16.78 -11.33 -6.00
C ARG A 9 -16.93 -10.61 -4.64
N THR A 10 -17.92 -10.98 -3.83
CA THR A 10 -18.18 -10.33 -2.52
C THR A 10 -16.95 -10.33 -1.62
N ARG A 11 -16.18 -11.43 -1.60
CA ARG A 11 -14.93 -11.52 -0.83
C ARG A 11 -13.88 -10.54 -1.36
N ASP A 12 -13.63 -10.53 -2.67
CA ASP A 12 -12.63 -9.67 -3.30
C ASP A 12 -12.95 -8.18 -3.03
N ARG A 13 -14.23 -7.82 -3.12
CA ARG A 13 -14.74 -6.49 -2.73
C ARG A 13 -14.49 -6.18 -1.26
N LYS A 14 -14.74 -7.15 -0.36
CA LYS A 14 -14.51 -7.00 1.09
C LYS A 14 -13.02 -6.81 1.39
N VAL A 15 -12.13 -7.59 0.78
CA VAL A 15 -10.67 -7.46 0.94
C VAL A 15 -10.21 -6.06 0.51
N GLY A 16 -10.58 -5.61 -0.68
CA GLY A 16 -10.22 -4.27 -1.15
C GLY A 16 -10.75 -3.15 -0.25
N ARG A 17 -11.97 -3.30 0.28
CA ARG A 17 -12.55 -2.35 1.25
C ARG A 17 -11.79 -2.31 2.57
N TRP A 18 -11.32 -3.45 3.08
CA TRP A 18 -10.52 -3.49 4.30
C TRP A 18 -9.18 -2.79 4.12
N ILE A 19 -8.44 -3.14 3.06
CA ILE A 19 -7.14 -2.52 2.78
C ILE A 19 -7.30 -1.01 2.55
N GLY A 20 -8.29 -0.64 1.73
CA GLY A 20 -8.59 0.76 1.46
C GLY A 20 -9.02 1.53 2.71
N GLY A 21 -9.92 0.95 3.49
CA GLY A 21 -10.49 1.56 4.69
C GLY A 21 -9.50 1.72 5.83
N ILE A 22 -8.69 0.69 6.13
CA ILE A 22 -7.65 0.76 7.17
C ILE A 22 -6.59 1.81 6.79
N SER A 23 -6.13 1.79 5.52
CA SER A 23 -5.14 2.77 5.07
C SER A 23 -5.70 4.18 5.07
N PHE A 24 -6.97 4.36 4.69
CA PHE A 24 -7.65 5.66 4.73
C PHE A 24 -7.85 6.16 6.17
N PHE A 25 -8.15 5.26 7.12
CA PHE A 25 -8.23 5.60 8.53
C PHE A 25 -6.90 6.20 9.02
N PHE A 26 -5.77 5.51 8.79
CA PHE A 26 -4.45 6.03 9.16
C PHE A 26 -4.12 7.34 8.44
N LEU A 27 -4.41 7.43 7.14
CA LEU A 27 -4.18 8.65 6.37
C LEU A 27 -4.87 9.85 7.03
N VAL A 28 -6.17 9.74 7.36
CA VAL A 28 -6.93 10.81 8.00
C VAL A 28 -6.39 11.07 9.41
N SER A 29 -6.09 10.02 10.16
CA SER A 29 -5.52 10.09 11.50
C SER A 29 -4.21 10.85 11.56
N PHE A 30 -3.35 10.78 10.54
CA PHE A 30 -2.10 11.55 10.50
C PHE A 30 -2.32 13.07 10.51
N PHE A 31 -3.48 13.54 10.07
CA PHE A 31 -3.86 14.96 10.15
C PHE A 31 -4.64 15.27 11.42
N LEU A 32 -5.53 14.36 11.85
CA LEU A 32 -6.37 14.58 13.03
C LEU A 32 -5.59 14.52 14.35
N ALA A 33 -4.66 13.56 14.51
CA ALA A 33 -3.90 13.41 15.75
C ALA A 33 -3.12 14.69 16.14
N PRO A 34 -2.29 15.31 15.27
CA PRO A 34 -1.63 16.57 15.60
C PRO A 34 -2.61 17.75 15.78
N ALA A 35 -3.74 17.74 15.07
CA ALA A 35 -4.76 18.78 15.21
C ALA A 35 -5.52 18.72 16.54
N LEU A 36 -5.67 17.53 17.13
CA LEU A 36 -6.35 17.30 18.40
C LEU A 36 -5.42 17.42 19.62
N ALA A 37 -4.10 17.33 19.42
CA ALA A 37 -3.13 17.56 20.48
C ALA A 37 -3.03 19.05 20.83
N ASP A 38 -2.63 19.34 22.07
CA ASP A 38 -2.38 20.71 22.52
C ASP A 38 -1.35 21.39 21.61
N SER A 39 -1.59 22.66 21.30
CA SER A 39 -0.84 23.38 20.27
C SER A 39 0.64 23.50 20.64
N GLY A 40 1.53 23.17 19.71
CA GLY A 40 2.98 23.33 19.87
C GLY A 40 3.64 22.40 20.89
N THR A 41 2.96 21.31 21.28
CA THR A 41 3.49 20.33 22.25
C THR A 41 4.34 19.23 21.62
N ILE A 42 4.25 19.05 20.30
CA ILE A 42 4.94 17.97 19.58
C ILE A 42 5.89 18.59 18.56
N VAL A 43 7.17 18.69 18.91
CA VAL A 43 8.16 19.43 18.12
C VAL A 43 9.42 18.62 17.85
N GLU A 44 10.00 18.85 16.68
CA GLU A 44 11.36 18.44 16.29
C GLU A 44 11.72 16.96 16.59
N LEU A 45 10.83 16.04 16.25
CA LEU A 45 11.12 14.61 16.34
C LEU A 45 12.14 14.21 15.27
N SER A 46 12.97 13.21 15.57
CA SER A 46 13.87 12.55 14.61
C SER A 46 14.30 11.18 15.16
N GLY A 47 13.54 10.14 14.84
CA GLY A 47 13.73 8.78 15.33
C GLY A 47 14.28 7.79 14.29
N ARG A 48 14.23 6.51 14.66
CA ARG A 48 14.67 5.34 13.91
C ARG A 48 13.44 4.57 13.46
N ALA A 49 13.32 4.33 12.15
CA ALA A 49 12.24 3.48 11.65
C ALA A 49 12.34 2.05 12.21
N ASN A 50 11.18 1.44 12.46
CA ASN A 50 11.03 0.09 13.04
C ASN A 50 11.42 0.00 14.52
N MET A 51 11.34 1.10 15.27
CA MET A 51 11.63 1.16 16.71
C MET A 51 10.65 2.12 17.40
N LEU A 52 10.46 1.95 18.72
CA LEU A 52 9.66 2.88 19.53
C LEU A 52 10.61 3.81 20.27
N ASP A 53 10.89 4.99 19.73
CA ASP A 53 11.82 5.94 20.33
C ASP A 53 11.13 6.88 21.35
N TYR A 54 9.83 7.11 21.24
CA TYR A 54 9.13 8.13 22.05
C TYR A 54 8.06 7.56 22.99
N HIS A 55 8.24 6.30 23.41
CA HIS A 55 7.26 5.56 24.24
C HIS A 55 7.39 5.80 25.75
N ASN A 56 8.50 6.41 26.19
CA ASN A 56 8.75 6.79 27.57
C ASN A 56 9.63 8.06 27.58
N SER A 57 9.88 8.63 28.76
CA SER A 57 10.68 9.84 28.93
C SER A 57 12.21 9.63 28.88
N ASP A 58 12.67 8.39 28.67
CA ASP A 58 14.08 8.05 28.46
C ASP A 58 14.42 8.18 26.98
N ASN A 59 14.23 9.38 26.44
CA ASN A 59 14.52 9.73 25.06
C ASN A 59 15.06 11.16 24.94
N ASP A 60 15.73 11.47 23.83
CA ASP A 60 16.43 12.75 23.63
C ASP A 60 15.48 13.90 23.20
N ALA A 61 14.19 13.61 23.00
CA ALA A 61 13.18 14.60 22.62
C ALA A 61 12.32 15.00 23.83
N ASN A 62 11.84 16.25 23.81
CA ASN A 62 10.86 16.75 24.78
C ASN A 62 9.44 16.26 24.43
N PHE A 63 9.28 14.98 24.12
CA PHE A 63 8.02 14.39 23.68
C PHE A 63 7.92 12.91 24.07
N THR A 64 6.77 12.54 24.63
CA THR A 64 6.43 11.13 24.91
C THR A 64 4.99 10.87 24.46
N TRP A 65 4.78 9.98 23.49
CA TRP A 65 3.43 9.78 22.94
C TRP A 65 2.47 9.09 23.91
N THR A 66 2.96 8.38 24.95
CA THR A 66 2.09 7.77 25.98
C THR A 66 1.39 8.80 26.87
N GLU A 67 1.87 10.05 26.87
CA GLU A 67 1.27 11.15 27.64
C GLU A 67 0.11 11.83 26.88
N LEU A 68 -0.02 11.56 25.59
CA LEU A 68 -1.16 12.04 24.79
C LEU A 68 -2.44 11.27 25.13
N ASN A 69 -3.59 11.83 24.73
CA ASN A 69 -4.85 11.07 24.75
C ASN A 69 -4.71 9.78 23.93
N PHE A 70 -5.45 8.72 24.32
CA PHE A 70 -5.33 7.38 23.75
C PHE A 70 -5.36 7.35 22.21
N TYR A 71 -6.23 8.15 21.58
CA TYR A 71 -6.31 8.22 20.13
C TYR A 71 -5.00 8.76 19.53
N SER A 72 -4.56 9.93 19.97
CA SER A 72 -3.36 10.57 19.43
C SER A 72 -2.12 9.73 19.75
N ALA A 73 -2.00 9.22 20.98
CA ALA A 73 -0.96 8.29 21.41
C ALA A 73 -0.84 7.09 20.46
N SER A 74 -1.95 6.46 20.09
CA SER A 74 -1.96 5.31 19.19
C SER A 74 -1.46 5.65 17.78
N ILE A 75 -1.78 6.84 17.28
CA ILE A 75 -1.34 7.29 15.94
C ILE A 75 0.14 7.68 15.96
N TYR A 76 0.62 8.33 17.02
CA TYR A 76 2.04 8.63 17.18
C TYR A 76 2.87 7.38 17.43
N ALA A 77 2.38 6.41 18.20
CA ALA A 77 3.03 5.10 18.36
C ALA A 77 3.14 4.35 17.03
N PHE A 78 2.08 4.40 16.21
CA PHE A 78 2.14 3.86 14.84
C PHE A 78 3.20 4.56 13.99
N GLY A 79 3.25 5.89 14.07
CA GLY A 79 4.24 6.71 13.37
C GLY A 79 5.66 6.39 13.79
N ASP A 80 5.94 6.46 15.10
CA ASP A 80 7.22 6.13 15.75
C ASP A 80 7.74 4.77 15.28
N LEU A 81 6.88 3.74 15.33
CA LEU A 81 7.26 2.41 14.88
C LEU A 81 7.58 2.33 13.39
N ASN A 82 6.90 3.06 12.50
CA ASN A 82 6.99 2.82 11.05
C ASN A 82 7.81 3.87 10.28
N CYS A 83 8.03 5.04 10.87
CA CYS A 83 8.65 6.20 10.25
C CYS A 83 9.93 6.56 11.01
N HIS A 84 10.82 7.31 10.36
CA HIS A 84 11.94 7.94 11.04
C HIS A 84 11.53 9.22 11.79
N ASN A 85 10.27 9.63 11.75
CA ASN A 85 9.74 10.85 12.36
C ASN A 85 10.58 12.11 12.14
N LYS A 86 11.29 12.22 11.02
CA LYS A 86 12.18 13.34 10.74
C LYS A 86 11.42 14.65 10.57
N HIS A 87 11.73 15.63 11.40
CA HIS A 87 11.08 16.94 11.40
C HIS A 87 11.13 17.61 10.02
N GLU A 88 12.31 17.65 9.39
CA GLU A 88 12.54 18.30 8.09
C GLU A 88 11.79 17.63 6.91
N ARG A 89 11.20 16.46 7.17
CA ARG A 89 10.46 15.65 6.18
C ARG A 89 8.97 15.58 6.47
N SER A 90 8.52 16.23 7.53
CA SER A 90 7.16 16.16 8.06
C SER A 90 6.50 17.52 7.97
N TRP A 91 5.18 17.55 7.82
CA TRP A 91 4.42 18.79 7.95
C TRP A 91 4.03 19.05 9.41
N THR A 92 3.64 20.28 9.69
CA THR A 92 3.16 20.72 11.01
C THR A 92 1.70 21.15 10.93
N ILE A 93 0.89 20.69 11.88
CA ILE A 93 -0.53 21.05 12.02
C ILE A 93 -0.77 21.44 13.47
N ASN A 94 -1.44 22.58 13.71
CA ASN A 94 -1.63 23.11 15.06
C ASN A 94 -0.29 23.30 15.84
N GLY A 95 0.77 23.70 15.15
CA GLY A 95 2.12 23.79 15.74
C GLY A 95 2.77 22.43 16.07
N ASN A 96 2.08 21.31 15.83
CA ASN A 96 2.55 19.97 16.13
C ASN A 96 3.09 19.30 14.86
N GLN A 97 4.29 18.74 14.94
CA GLN A 97 4.83 17.88 13.89
C GLN A 97 3.93 16.68 13.67
N MET A 98 3.63 16.34 12.41
CA MET A 98 2.85 15.15 12.09
C MET A 98 3.52 13.85 12.57
N PRO A 99 2.72 12.81 12.87
CA PRO A 99 3.22 11.51 13.35
C PRO A 99 4.03 10.75 12.29
N VAL A 100 3.95 11.12 11.02
CA VAL A 100 4.70 10.49 9.92
C VAL A 100 5.18 11.55 8.93
N CYS A 101 6.17 11.18 8.11
CA CYS A 101 6.71 12.08 7.09
C CYS A 101 5.76 12.23 5.88
N VAL A 102 5.99 13.25 5.06
CA VAL A 102 5.19 13.53 3.85
C VAL A 102 5.20 12.35 2.86
N ARG A 103 6.27 11.54 2.87
CA ARG A 103 6.34 10.34 2.01
C ARG A 103 5.31 9.30 2.45
N ASP A 104 5.19 9.04 3.75
CA ASP A 104 4.26 8.05 4.29
C ASP A 104 2.81 8.50 4.10
N VAL A 105 2.53 9.81 4.15
CA VAL A 105 1.24 10.36 3.72
C VAL A 105 0.92 9.93 2.30
N GLY A 106 1.87 10.07 1.38
CA GLY A 106 1.74 9.62 0.00
C GLY A 106 1.52 8.11 -0.11
N ILE A 107 2.30 7.31 0.62
CA ILE A 107 2.18 5.85 0.64
C ILE A 107 0.79 5.42 1.13
N PHE A 108 0.30 5.98 2.23
CA PHE A 108 -1.02 5.65 2.77
C PHE A 108 -2.17 6.13 1.86
N ALA A 109 -2.02 7.29 1.21
CA ALA A 109 -2.97 7.74 0.18
C ALA A 109 -3.01 6.78 -1.02
N GLY A 110 -1.85 6.33 -1.49
CA GLY A 110 -1.73 5.31 -2.52
C GLY A 110 -2.36 3.98 -2.12
N LEU A 111 -2.03 3.48 -0.92
CA LEU A 111 -2.58 2.23 -0.37
C LEU A 111 -4.11 2.26 -0.30
N ALA A 112 -4.66 3.37 0.22
CA ALA A 112 -6.09 3.60 0.29
C ALA A 112 -6.72 3.55 -1.10
N LEU A 113 -6.15 4.29 -2.06
CA LEU A 113 -6.60 4.32 -3.45
C LEU A 113 -6.54 2.92 -4.09
N GLY A 114 -5.45 2.18 -3.92
CA GLY A 114 -5.27 0.83 -4.45
C GLY A 114 -6.30 -0.15 -3.92
N GLY A 115 -6.52 -0.17 -2.60
CA GLY A 115 -7.57 -0.99 -1.99
C GLY A 115 -8.97 -0.65 -2.52
N PHE A 116 -9.29 0.65 -2.62
CA PHE A 116 -10.59 1.11 -3.13
C PHE A 116 -10.79 0.83 -4.62
N VAL A 117 -9.75 0.95 -5.45
CA VAL A 117 -9.78 0.55 -6.86
C VAL A 117 -10.00 -0.95 -6.97
N TYR A 118 -9.24 -1.75 -6.24
CA TYR A 118 -9.40 -3.21 -6.22
C TYR A 118 -10.80 -3.61 -5.78
N SER A 119 -11.35 -2.99 -4.73
CA SER A 119 -12.71 -3.30 -4.26
C SER A 119 -13.79 -3.12 -5.34
N ARG A 120 -13.56 -2.19 -6.28
CA ARG A 120 -14.48 -1.88 -7.38
C ARG A 120 -14.29 -2.82 -8.57
N ARG A 121 -13.05 -3.22 -8.89
CA ARG A 121 -12.72 -3.91 -10.15
C ARG A 121 -12.12 -5.30 -10.01
N GLY A 122 -11.37 -5.56 -8.95
CA GLY A 122 -10.59 -6.79 -8.77
C GLY A 122 -11.46 -8.04 -8.57
N VAL A 123 -10.94 -9.17 -9.06
CA VAL A 123 -11.50 -10.52 -8.92
C VAL A 123 -10.40 -11.56 -8.72
N ASN A 124 -10.64 -12.58 -7.90
CA ASN A 124 -9.73 -13.71 -7.73
C ASN A 124 -9.54 -14.48 -9.06
N ARG A 125 -8.32 -14.57 -9.58
CA ARG A 125 -7.95 -15.35 -10.78
C ARG A 125 -6.85 -16.38 -10.49
N TRP A 126 -6.94 -17.04 -9.33
CA TRP A 126 -6.07 -18.13 -8.90
C TRP A 126 -4.66 -17.71 -8.50
N THR A 127 -3.90 -17.07 -9.38
CA THR A 127 -2.55 -16.55 -9.06
C THR A 127 -2.63 -15.11 -8.59
N VAL A 128 -1.64 -14.65 -7.81
CA VAL A 128 -1.54 -13.25 -7.38
C VAL A 128 -1.42 -12.32 -8.59
N ARG A 129 -0.59 -12.68 -9.59
CA ARG A 129 -0.40 -11.91 -10.83
C ARG A 129 -1.72 -11.72 -11.58
N ASP A 130 -2.43 -12.81 -11.85
CA ASP A 130 -3.67 -12.76 -12.64
C ASP A 130 -4.79 -12.05 -11.87
N THR A 131 -4.80 -12.19 -10.54
CA THR A 131 -5.71 -11.46 -9.65
C THR A 131 -5.38 -9.96 -9.60
N PHE A 132 -4.10 -9.60 -9.60
CA PHE A 132 -3.64 -8.21 -9.64
C PHE A 132 -4.04 -7.54 -10.95
N LEU A 133 -3.73 -8.18 -12.09
CA LEU A 133 -4.05 -7.64 -13.41
C LEU A 133 -5.57 -7.51 -13.65
N SER A 134 -6.40 -8.25 -12.90
CA SER A 134 -7.86 -8.21 -13.04
C SER A 134 -8.52 -6.85 -12.78
N ILE A 135 -7.77 -5.90 -12.20
CA ILE A 135 -8.22 -4.51 -12.06
C ILE A 135 -8.36 -3.78 -13.39
N LEU A 136 -7.69 -4.28 -14.44
CA LEU A 136 -7.81 -3.80 -15.81
C LEU A 136 -9.01 -4.48 -16.53
N PRO A 137 -9.62 -3.82 -17.53
CA PRO A 137 -10.64 -4.43 -18.37
C PRO A 137 -10.13 -5.65 -19.13
N ASP A 138 -11.02 -6.62 -19.39
CA ASP A 138 -10.61 -7.89 -20.02
C ASP A 138 -10.24 -7.68 -21.50
N GLU A 139 -10.82 -6.68 -22.14
CA GLU A 139 -10.52 -6.23 -23.49
C GLU A 139 -9.07 -5.75 -23.60
N THR A 140 -8.58 -5.02 -22.60
CA THR A 140 -7.19 -4.56 -22.51
C THR A 140 -6.23 -5.72 -22.22
N LEU A 141 -6.68 -6.70 -21.42
CA LEU A 141 -5.86 -7.84 -21.03
C LEU A 141 -5.77 -8.91 -22.12
N GLN A 142 -6.78 -9.04 -23.00
CA GLN A 142 -6.83 -10.08 -24.02
C GLN A 142 -5.52 -10.24 -24.82
N PRO A 143 -4.94 -9.19 -25.46
CA PRO A 143 -3.68 -9.34 -26.20
C PRO A 143 -2.48 -9.72 -25.32
N ILE A 144 -2.50 -9.31 -24.05
CA ILE A 144 -1.44 -9.62 -23.07
C ILE A 144 -1.47 -11.10 -22.70
N TYR A 145 -2.67 -11.66 -22.53
CA TYR A 145 -2.87 -13.07 -22.20
C TYR A 145 -2.58 -13.97 -23.39
N THR A 146 -3.09 -13.65 -24.57
CA THR A 146 -2.86 -14.46 -25.78
C THR A 146 -1.39 -14.45 -26.23
N SER A 147 -0.67 -13.35 -26.00
CA SER A 147 0.76 -13.25 -26.29
C SER A 147 1.67 -13.71 -25.13
N ASN A 148 1.10 -14.27 -24.06
CA ASN A 148 1.82 -14.71 -22.84
C ASN A 148 2.74 -13.64 -22.21
N ARG A 149 2.39 -12.35 -22.31
CA ARG A 149 3.16 -11.22 -21.76
C ARG A 149 2.77 -10.81 -20.34
N ARG A 150 1.86 -11.56 -19.71
CA ARG A 150 1.31 -11.28 -18.36
C ARG A 150 2.38 -11.03 -17.28
N THR A 151 3.45 -11.82 -17.25
CA THR A 151 4.53 -11.64 -16.26
C THR A 151 5.28 -10.35 -16.49
N LEU A 152 5.62 -10.05 -17.74
CA LEU A 152 6.31 -8.82 -18.11
C LEU A 152 5.48 -7.59 -17.73
N VAL A 153 4.18 -7.58 -18.02
CA VAL A 153 3.31 -6.45 -17.68
C VAL A 153 3.17 -6.29 -16.16
N PHE A 154 3.00 -7.39 -15.43
CA PHE A 154 2.95 -7.36 -13.97
C PHE A 154 4.23 -6.79 -13.35
N VAL A 155 5.40 -7.23 -13.82
CA VAL A 155 6.69 -6.71 -13.37
C VAL A 155 6.86 -5.25 -13.78
N ALA A 156 6.49 -4.86 -15.00
CA ALA A 156 6.60 -3.49 -15.47
C ALA A 156 5.75 -2.51 -14.65
N ILE A 157 4.50 -2.89 -14.30
CA ILE A 157 3.65 -2.09 -13.40
C ILE A 157 4.29 -2.00 -12.01
N GLY A 158 4.81 -3.11 -11.48
CA GLY A 158 5.51 -3.13 -10.20
C GLY A 158 6.72 -2.18 -10.18
N LEU A 159 7.57 -2.25 -11.20
CA LEU A 159 8.72 -1.35 -11.35
C LEU A 159 8.27 0.12 -11.46
N LEU A 160 7.22 0.41 -12.24
CA LEU A 160 6.69 1.77 -12.34
C LEU A 160 6.23 2.34 -10.99
N CYS A 161 5.66 1.50 -10.13
CA CYS A 161 5.26 1.91 -8.77
C CYS A 161 6.44 2.07 -7.80
N VAL A 162 7.49 1.24 -7.94
CA VAL A 162 8.60 1.18 -6.96
C VAL A 162 9.77 2.09 -7.31
N VAL A 163 10.18 2.11 -8.58
CA VAL A 163 11.41 2.76 -9.04
C VAL A 163 11.46 4.25 -8.70
N PRO A 164 10.39 5.07 -8.87
CA PRO A 164 10.46 6.49 -8.53
C PRO A 164 10.85 6.75 -7.07
N LEU A 165 10.24 6.02 -6.12
CA LEU A 165 10.55 6.14 -4.69
C LEU A 165 11.93 5.59 -4.36
N ALA A 166 12.30 4.46 -4.96
CA ALA A 166 13.62 3.86 -4.78
C ALA A 166 14.74 4.79 -5.28
N LEU A 167 14.59 5.41 -6.45
CA LEU A 167 15.55 6.37 -7.00
C LEU A 167 15.63 7.62 -6.13
N ASP A 168 14.49 8.16 -5.69
CA ASP A 168 14.48 9.32 -4.81
C ASP A 168 15.17 9.03 -3.47
N GLY A 169 14.88 7.90 -2.84
CA GLY A 169 15.56 7.46 -1.61
C GLY A 169 17.03 7.15 -1.81
N PHE A 170 17.39 6.46 -2.89
CA PHE A 170 18.77 6.04 -3.17
C PHE A 170 19.67 7.23 -3.53
N THR A 171 19.17 8.20 -4.31
CA THR A 171 19.96 9.41 -4.62
C THR A 171 20.22 10.28 -3.40
N GLN A 172 19.31 10.32 -2.42
CA GLN A 172 19.54 10.97 -1.12
C GLN A 172 20.66 10.28 -0.31
N LEU A 173 20.88 8.97 -0.48
CA LEU A 173 21.98 8.28 0.21
C LEU A 173 23.35 8.59 -0.39
N LEU A 174 23.39 9.05 -1.65
CA LEU A 174 24.63 9.26 -2.40
C LEU A 174 24.99 10.75 -2.59
N THR A 175 24.11 11.67 -2.23
CA THR A 175 24.26 13.11 -2.50
C THR A 175 23.75 13.94 -1.32
N ASP A 176 24.17 15.20 -1.25
CA ASP A 176 23.69 16.15 -0.23
C ASP A 176 22.27 16.68 -0.49
N ARG A 177 21.60 16.15 -1.52
CA ARG A 177 20.25 16.55 -1.90
C ARG A 177 19.25 15.91 -0.94
N GLU A 178 18.35 16.73 -0.40
CA GLU A 178 17.13 16.27 0.29
C GLU A 178 15.91 16.34 -0.63
N SER A 179 14.98 15.38 -0.52
CA SER A 179 13.73 15.45 -1.29
C SER A 179 12.88 16.63 -0.84
N THR A 180 12.13 17.22 -1.77
CA THR A 180 11.09 18.19 -1.42
C THR A 180 9.82 17.47 -0.95
N ALA A 181 8.94 18.16 -0.21
CA ALA A 181 7.65 17.61 0.20
C ALA A 181 6.83 17.12 -1.02
N PHE A 182 6.85 17.89 -2.11
CA PHE A 182 6.19 17.50 -3.36
C PHE A 182 6.75 16.19 -3.91
N LEU A 183 8.08 16.06 -3.99
CA LEU A 183 8.72 14.85 -4.52
C LEU A 183 8.39 13.62 -3.66
N ARG A 184 8.47 13.76 -2.33
CA ARG A 184 8.11 12.71 -1.37
C ARG A 184 6.69 12.20 -1.60
N LEU A 185 5.75 13.12 -1.83
CA LEU A 185 4.36 12.79 -2.08
C LEU A 185 4.16 12.08 -3.42
N VAL A 186 4.71 12.62 -4.53
CA VAL A 186 4.52 12.04 -5.87
C VAL A 186 5.25 10.71 -6.07
N THR A 187 6.31 10.42 -5.32
CA THR A 187 6.92 9.09 -5.31
C THR A 187 6.22 8.13 -4.36
N GLY A 188 5.67 8.63 -3.25
CA GLY A 188 4.95 7.82 -2.25
C GLY A 188 3.62 7.28 -2.78
N ILE A 189 2.84 8.09 -3.50
CA ILE A 189 1.51 7.70 -4.00
C ILE A 189 1.56 6.50 -4.96
N PRO A 190 2.40 6.47 -6.01
CA PRO A 190 2.50 5.31 -6.90
C PRO A 190 2.97 4.05 -6.18
N PHE A 191 3.92 4.18 -5.25
CA PHE A 191 4.40 3.07 -4.45
C PHE A 191 3.28 2.47 -3.58
N GLY A 192 2.58 3.33 -2.84
CA GLY A 192 1.42 2.94 -2.05
C GLY A 192 0.31 2.31 -2.89
N LEU A 193 0.01 2.88 -4.07
CA LEU A 193 -0.98 2.33 -5.00
C LEU A 193 -0.62 0.91 -5.43
N GLY A 194 0.64 0.69 -5.81
CA GLY A 194 1.16 -0.63 -6.18
C GLY A 194 1.03 -1.63 -5.04
N LEU A 195 1.44 -1.26 -3.82
CA LEU A 195 1.29 -2.09 -2.63
C LEU A 195 -0.17 -2.41 -2.31
N GLY A 196 -1.07 -1.42 -2.40
CA GLY A 196 -2.48 -1.59 -2.06
C GLY A 196 -3.17 -2.56 -3.02
N LEU A 197 -2.86 -2.44 -4.32
CA LEU A 197 -3.32 -3.39 -5.33
C LEU A 197 -2.70 -4.79 -5.13
N PHE A 198 -1.40 -4.86 -4.81
CA PHE A 198 -0.69 -6.11 -4.59
C PHE A 198 -1.25 -6.89 -3.39
N PHE A 199 -1.38 -6.25 -2.22
CA PHE A 199 -1.94 -6.90 -1.04
C PHE A 199 -3.40 -7.31 -1.27
N ALA A 200 -4.21 -6.46 -1.91
CA ALA A 200 -5.60 -6.81 -2.20
C ALA A 200 -5.70 -8.03 -3.12
N ALA A 201 -4.83 -8.11 -4.12
CA ALA A 201 -4.73 -9.26 -4.98
C ALA A 201 -4.22 -10.50 -4.24
N ALA A 202 -3.16 -10.37 -3.44
CA ALA A 202 -2.58 -11.49 -2.68
C ALA A 202 -3.57 -12.12 -1.70
N TYR A 203 -4.33 -11.32 -0.94
CA TYR A 203 -5.36 -11.83 -0.01
C TYR A 203 -6.62 -12.38 -0.71
N SER A 204 -6.83 -12.01 -1.97
CA SER A 204 -7.95 -12.49 -2.79
C SER A 204 -7.62 -13.73 -3.61
N ALA A 205 -6.37 -13.87 -4.06
CA ALA A 205 -5.89 -14.99 -4.86
C ALA A 205 -6.02 -16.30 -4.07
N ARG A 206 -7.04 -17.10 -4.41
CA ARG A 206 -7.37 -18.34 -3.71
C ARG A 206 -7.75 -19.44 -4.70
N PRO A 207 -6.81 -20.33 -5.03
CA PRO A 207 -7.04 -21.52 -5.85
C PRO A 207 -8.19 -22.41 -5.35
N ALA A 208 -8.31 -22.57 -4.02
CA ALA A 208 -9.31 -23.43 -3.38
C ALA A 208 -10.78 -23.03 -3.60
N LYS A 209 -11.04 -21.89 -4.26
CA LYS A 209 -12.40 -21.47 -4.66
C LYS A 209 -12.82 -22.00 -6.03
N PHE A 210 -11.93 -22.71 -6.70
CA PHE A 210 -12.14 -23.32 -7.99
C PHE A 210 -11.98 -24.83 -7.86
N ASN A 211 -12.82 -25.60 -8.54
CA ASN A 211 -12.74 -27.06 -8.59
C ASN A 211 -11.51 -27.53 -9.38
N GLY A 212 -10.98 -26.69 -10.27
CA GLY A 212 -9.78 -26.97 -11.03
C GLY A 212 -9.30 -25.79 -11.87
N PRO A 213 -8.03 -25.83 -12.34
CA PRO A 213 -7.40 -24.71 -13.04
C PRO A 213 -8.16 -24.26 -14.29
N GLY A 214 -8.79 -25.21 -15.00
CA GLY A 214 -9.58 -24.93 -16.21
C GLY A 214 -10.91 -24.20 -15.97
N GLN A 215 -11.38 -24.09 -14.72
CA GLN A 215 -12.60 -23.35 -14.39
C GLN A 215 -12.37 -21.83 -14.39
N VAL A 216 -11.12 -21.39 -14.20
CA VAL A 216 -10.79 -19.97 -14.15
C VAL A 216 -10.99 -19.35 -15.52
N ARG A 217 -11.88 -18.37 -15.61
CA ARG A 217 -12.04 -17.57 -16.82
C ARG A 217 -10.96 -16.50 -16.88
N LEU A 218 -10.08 -16.60 -17.88
CA LEU A 218 -9.05 -15.61 -18.17
C LEU A 218 -9.37 -14.89 -19.50
N PRO A 219 -8.85 -13.68 -19.70
CA PRO A 219 -8.97 -12.94 -20.95
C PRO A 219 -8.47 -13.75 -22.16
N GLY A 220 -9.15 -13.62 -23.29
CA GLY A 220 -8.80 -14.34 -24.53
C GLY A 220 -9.04 -15.85 -24.47
N ASN A 221 -9.89 -16.35 -23.55
CA ASN A 221 -10.19 -17.77 -23.36
C ASN A 221 -8.97 -18.67 -23.07
N VAL A 222 -7.86 -18.07 -22.64
CA VAL A 222 -6.68 -18.80 -22.15
C VAL A 222 -7.08 -19.57 -20.88
N ARG A 223 -6.55 -20.77 -20.69
CA ARG A 223 -6.85 -21.61 -19.52
C ARG A 223 -5.57 -22.02 -18.81
N PHE A 224 -5.66 -22.19 -17.50
CA PHE A 224 -4.64 -22.94 -16.78
C PHE A 224 -4.79 -24.43 -17.10
N GLN A 225 -3.69 -25.10 -17.37
CA GLN A 225 -3.60 -26.55 -17.53
C GLN A 225 -2.60 -27.09 -16.52
N ARG A 226 -2.88 -28.27 -15.96
CA ARG A 226 -1.86 -29.01 -15.22
C ARG A 226 -0.87 -29.59 -16.24
N PRO A 227 0.40 -29.78 -15.89
CA PRO A 227 1.27 -30.64 -16.67
C PRO A 227 0.58 -31.99 -16.89
N PRO A 228 0.74 -32.62 -18.06
CA PRO A 228 0.37 -34.02 -18.22
C PRO A 228 1.00 -34.82 -17.07
N GLN A 229 0.21 -35.69 -16.42
CA GLN A 229 0.84 -36.70 -15.56
C GLN A 229 1.63 -37.61 -16.50
N GLU A 230 2.96 -37.61 -16.37
CA GLU A 230 3.76 -38.69 -16.93
C GLU A 230 3.28 -39.96 -16.22
N GLU A 231 2.74 -40.91 -16.98
CA GLU A 231 2.41 -42.24 -16.49
C GLU A 231 3.72 -42.89 -16.04
N GLU A 232 3.91 -43.05 -14.73
CA GLU A 232 4.95 -43.94 -14.15
C GLU A 232 4.61 -45.41 -14.41
#